data_AF-A0A2N1JAM0-F1
#
_entry.id   AF-A0A2N1JAM0-F1
#
_cell.length_a   1.000
_cell.length_b   1.000
_cell.length_c   1.000
_cell.angle_alpha   90.00
_cell.angle_beta   90.00
_cell.angle_gamma   90.00
#
_symmetry.space_group_name_H-M   'P 1'
#
loop_
_entity.id
_entity.type
_entity.pdbx_description
1 polymer ?
#
loop_
_entity_poly.entity_id
_entity_poly.type
_entity_poly.pdbx_seq_one_letter_code
_entity_poly.pdbx_strand_id
1 'polypeptide(L)'
;MQAQAQVRASAGLPALPVETLVYIIGFLAVPATDGDESAICCLLRLSAVSKRVRVAALSALYSVIILPRYITKLTTVSAGWEAEMLRFLFYCGSTITHLSLWETESRALLRDAAQVPGANTAATQPIWAIGEQMLLHSTEASCTDAKKMDTEDMPGWLRAELLASGAKQVAKAHPAHFPLEPRSNAGDRWHTRPKPRPCTPVFLSIVLSYPFFANENPIAFANMVIWSRVEELDVYAPFEMHKSLHLLSQLGNTHIRRLRISSQHATIAIETMSDVPKEDKWGNALPPLRWKNACAVLAFLLTSSELLQAFLNEFLGRHISDPILLEAACLHLLTDGSHLPSGAVGAALETETKKMRDALAMRFKVTQRNQAIWGKLRHRAWDFRERAQFRRQGAWDALLN
;
A
#
# COMPACT_ATOMS: atom_id res chain seq x y z
N MET A 1 8.79 14.15 -32.73
CA MET A 1 9.04 12.70 -32.47
C MET A 1 8.60 11.77 -33.61
N GLN A 2 7.59 12.11 -34.42
CA GLN A 2 7.27 11.34 -35.64
C GLN A 2 8.43 11.33 -36.66
N ALA A 3 9.18 12.43 -36.77
CA ALA A 3 10.34 12.54 -37.66
C ALA A 3 11.46 11.53 -37.37
N GLN A 4 11.77 11.23 -36.10
CA GLN A 4 12.87 10.31 -35.75
C GLN A 4 12.49 8.83 -35.96
N ALA A 5 11.20 8.51 -35.82
CA ALA A 5 10.67 7.19 -36.15
C ALA A 5 10.63 6.96 -37.67
N GLN A 6 10.23 7.99 -38.44
CA GLN A 6 10.26 7.97 -39.90
C GLN A 6 11.68 7.86 -40.46
N VAL A 7 12.65 8.58 -39.88
CA VAL A 7 14.08 8.51 -40.28
C VAL A 7 14.69 7.11 -40.02
N ARG A 8 14.24 6.41 -38.97
CA ARG A 8 14.69 5.04 -38.67
C ARG A 8 14.00 3.99 -39.55
N ALA A 9 12.72 4.19 -39.84
CA ALA A 9 11.98 3.36 -40.80
C ALA A 9 12.56 3.49 -42.22
N SER A 10 12.97 4.70 -42.64
CA SER A 10 13.66 4.93 -43.91
C SER A 10 15.09 4.38 -43.95
N ALA A 11 15.69 4.11 -42.78
CA ALA A 11 17.03 3.51 -42.66
C ALA A 11 17.01 1.97 -42.59
N GLY A 12 15.85 1.33 -42.75
CA GLY A 12 15.73 -0.13 -42.72
C GLY A 12 15.97 -0.77 -41.34
N LEU A 13 16.01 0.03 -40.27
CA LEU A 13 16.18 -0.47 -38.91
C LEU A 13 14.80 -0.92 -38.37
N PRO A 14 14.66 -2.16 -37.86
CA PRO A 14 13.40 -2.64 -37.32
C PRO A 14 13.00 -1.78 -36.11
N ALA A 15 12.00 -0.93 -36.29
CA ALA A 15 11.42 -0.12 -35.24
C ALA A 15 10.13 -0.81 -34.76
N LEU A 16 10.18 -1.42 -33.58
CA LEU A 16 8.97 -1.94 -32.96
C LEU A 16 8.05 -0.78 -32.58
N PRO A 17 6.73 -0.90 -32.82
CA PRO A 17 5.75 0.02 -32.27
C PRO A 17 5.89 0.15 -30.75
N VAL A 18 5.60 1.33 -30.22
CA VAL A 18 5.72 1.60 -28.77
C VAL A 18 4.77 0.69 -27.99
N GLU A 19 3.62 0.38 -28.57
CA GLU A 19 2.60 -0.52 -28.05
C GLU A 19 3.15 -1.94 -27.89
N THR A 20 3.93 -2.42 -28.87
CA THR A 20 4.58 -3.73 -28.80
C THR A 20 5.65 -3.77 -27.72
N LEU A 21 6.43 -2.70 -27.55
CA LEU A 21 7.41 -2.59 -26.47
C LEU A 21 6.73 -2.58 -25.09
N VAL A 22 5.63 -1.84 -24.94
CA VAL A 22 4.83 -1.83 -23.70
C VAL A 22 4.24 -3.22 -23.43
N TYR A 23 3.78 -3.92 -24.47
CA TYR A 23 3.27 -5.29 -24.34
C TYR A 23 4.35 -6.27 -23.87
N ILE A 24 5.55 -6.23 -24.48
CA ILE A 24 6.69 -7.07 -24.07
C ILE A 24 7.11 -6.76 -22.63
N ILE A 25 7.18 -5.49 -22.25
CA ILE A 25 7.50 -5.06 -20.89
C ILE A 25 6.44 -5.55 -19.90
N GLY A 26 5.16 -5.44 -20.26
CA GLY A 26 4.04 -5.96 -19.46
C GLY A 26 4.11 -7.48 -19.28
N PHE A 27 4.50 -8.20 -20.33
CA PHE A 27 4.70 -9.66 -20.27
C PHE A 27 5.84 -10.05 -19.34
N LEU A 28 6.92 -9.25 -19.29
CA LEU A 28 8.05 -9.46 -18.37
C LEU A 28 7.76 -9.00 -16.93
N ALA A 29 6.81 -8.09 -16.73
CA ALA A 29 6.47 -7.56 -15.40
C ALA A 29 5.97 -8.66 -14.45
N VAL A 30 5.15 -9.58 -14.96
CA VAL A 30 4.56 -10.68 -14.18
C VAL A 30 5.64 -11.62 -13.62
N PRO A 31 6.49 -12.26 -14.44
CA PRO A 31 7.55 -13.13 -13.94
C PRO A 31 8.57 -12.36 -13.08
N ALA A 32 8.85 -11.09 -13.39
CA ALA A 32 9.75 -10.28 -12.57
C ALA A 32 9.19 -10.04 -11.16
N THR A 33 7.88 -9.81 -11.02
CA THR A 33 7.22 -9.69 -9.71
C THR A 33 7.24 -11.02 -8.93
N ASP A 34 7.33 -12.15 -9.65
CA ASP A 34 7.44 -13.48 -9.06
C ASP A 34 8.88 -13.82 -8.63
N GLY A 35 9.82 -12.90 -8.85
CA GLY A 35 11.23 -13.07 -8.52
C GLY A 35 12.03 -13.82 -9.60
N ASP A 36 11.51 -13.95 -10.82
CA ASP A 36 12.29 -14.49 -11.94
C ASP A 36 13.45 -13.55 -12.28
N GLU A 37 14.66 -14.00 -11.96
CA GLU A 37 15.90 -13.27 -12.19
C GLU A 37 16.08 -12.91 -13.68
N SER A 38 15.64 -13.79 -14.59
CA SER A 38 15.76 -13.56 -16.03
C SER A 38 14.87 -12.40 -16.48
N ALA A 39 13.63 -12.37 -16.03
CA ALA A 39 12.71 -11.27 -16.30
C ALA A 39 13.17 -9.95 -15.67
N ILE A 40 13.67 -9.98 -14.42
CA ILE A 40 14.23 -8.81 -13.73
C ILE A 40 15.42 -8.25 -14.51
N CYS A 41 16.38 -9.11 -14.86
CA CYS A 41 17.55 -8.74 -15.65
C CYS A 41 17.16 -8.22 -17.04
N CYS A 42 16.15 -8.81 -17.68
CA CYS A 42 15.64 -8.35 -18.97
C CYS A 42 15.07 -6.93 -18.86
N LEU A 43 14.22 -6.65 -17.87
CA LEU A 43 13.66 -5.32 -17.63
C LEU A 43 14.74 -4.30 -17.27
N LEU A 44 15.72 -4.66 -16.44
CA LEU A 44 16.87 -3.80 -16.14
C LEU A 44 17.67 -3.46 -17.40
N ARG A 45 17.92 -4.44 -18.26
CA ARG A 45 18.61 -4.22 -19.55
C ARG A 45 17.77 -3.37 -20.50
N LEU A 46 16.46 -3.62 -20.61
CA LEU A 46 15.53 -2.79 -21.39
C LEU A 46 15.53 -1.35 -20.90
N SER A 47 15.68 -1.13 -19.59
CA SER A 47 15.71 0.22 -19.02
C SER A 47 16.91 1.07 -19.50
N ALA A 48 17.97 0.42 -19.98
CA ALA A 48 19.14 1.10 -20.54
C ALA A 48 18.97 1.51 -22.02
N VAL A 49 17.96 0.98 -22.73
CA VAL A 49 17.84 1.12 -24.20
C VAL A 49 17.41 2.52 -24.64
N SER A 50 16.40 3.11 -23.98
CA SER A 50 15.93 4.46 -24.29
C SER A 50 15.17 5.07 -23.13
N LYS A 51 15.01 6.40 -23.09
CA LYS A 51 14.27 7.09 -22.02
C LYS A 51 12.82 6.61 -21.87
N ARG A 52 12.14 6.31 -22.98
CA ARG A 52 10.74 5.81 -22.96
C ARG A 52 10.66 4.38 -22.44
N VAL A 53 11.54 3.50 -22.93
CA VAL A 53 11.62 2.11 -22.48
C VAL A 53 12.09 2.05 -21.02
N ARG A 54 12.96 2.96 -20.58
CA ARG A 54 13.36 3.13 -19.18
C ARG A 54 12.18 3.35 -18.26
N VAL A 55 11.36 4.35 -18.56
CA VAL A 55 10.19 4.66 -17.73
C VAL A 55 9.24 3.46 -17.67
N ALA A 56 8.96 2.83 -18.82
CA ALA A 56 8.08 1.67 -18.88
C ALA A 56 8.65 0.45 -18.14
N ALA A 57 9.93 0.13 -18.32
CA ALA A 57 10.58 -1.03 -17.71
C ALA A 57 10.80 -0.86 -16.20
N LEU A 58 11.21 0.33 -15.75
CA LEU A 58 11.34 0.63 -14.32
C LEU A 58 9.96 0.72 -13.64
N SER A 59 8.94 1.25 -14.33
CA SER A 59 7.57 1.17 -13.84
C SER A 59 7.14 -0.29 -13.68
N ALA A 60 7.38 -1.14 -14.67
CA ALA A 60 7.06 -2.56 -14.59
C ALA A 60 7.78 -3.28 -13.44
N LEU A 61 9.02 -2.89 -13.12
CA LEU A 61 9.81 -3.46 -12.02
C LEU A 61 9.38 -2.97 -10.63
N TYR A 62 9.01 -1.70 -10.49
CA TYR A 62 8.91 -1.06 -9.19
C TYR A 62 7.53 -0.48 -8.85
N SER A 63 6.57 -0.48 -9.77
CA SER A 63 5.21 0.01 -9.47
C SER A 63 4.39 -0.95 -8.62
N VAL A 64 4.69 -2.25 -8.71
CA VAL A 64 4.05 -3.34 -7.98
C VAL A 64 5.12 -4.10 -7.21
N ILE A 65 4.99 -4.15 -5.88
CA ILE A 65 5.96 -4.84 -5.03
C ILE A 65 5.24 -5.83 -4.13
N ILE A 66 5.66 -7.09 -4.24
CA ILE A 66 5.19 -8.21 -3.43
C ILE A 66 6.42 -8.77 -2.72
N LEU A 67 6.53 -8.53 -1.41
CA LEU A 67 7.64 -9.07 -0.62
C LEU A 67 7.30 -10.51 -0.17
N PRO A 68 8.10 -11.53 -0.56
CA PRO A 68 7.74 -12.93 -0.37
C PRO A 68 7.95 -13.44 1.05
N ARG A 69 7.18 -14.49 1.38
CA ARG A 69 6.98 -15.14 2.69
C ARG A 69 8.21 -15.83 3.32
N TYR A 70 9.38 -15.83 2.67
CA TYR A 70 10.54 -16.66 3.08
C TYR A 70 11.85 -15.87 3.14
N ILE A 71 11.89 -14.81 3.94
CA ILE A 71 13.17 -14.23 4.39
C ILE A 71 13.82 -15.13 5.45
N THR A 72 13.12 -16.14 5.98
CA THR A 72 13.70 -17.12 6.91
C THR A 72 14.89 -17.89 6.35
N LYS A 73 15.01 -18.08 5.02
CA LYS A 73 16.24 -18.64 4.41
C LYS A 73 17.40 -17.64 4.30
N LEU A 74 17.14 -16.36 4.50
CA LEU A 74 18.17 -15.33 4.59
C LEU A 74 18.66 -15.13 6.04
N THR A 75 18.08 -15.79 7.06
CA THR A 75 18.31 -15.49 8.50
C THR A 75 19.74 -15.58 9.02
N THR A 76 20.65 -16.28 8.35
CA THR A 76 22.08 -16.25 8.70
C THR A 76 22.85 -15.09 8.05
N VAL A 77 22.28 -14.43 7.03
CA VAL A 77 22.86 -13.30 6.27
C VAL A 77 21.99 -12.02 6.37
N SER A 78 20.77 -12.08 6.93
CA SER A 78 19.75 -11.03 6.88
C SER A 78 19.69 -10.11 8.09
N ALA A 79 20.73 -10.03 8.91
CA ALA A 79 20.77 -8.95 9.91
C ALA A 79 20.70 -7.60 9.15
N GLY A 80 19.67 -6.79 9.42
CA GLY A 80 19.49 -5.48 8.78
C GLY A 80 18.64 -5.46 7.49
N TRP A 81 18.02 -6.57 7.05
CA TRP A 81 17.17 -6.54 5.85
C TRP A 81 15.96 -5.61 6.00
N GLU A 82 15.38 -5.51 7.20
CA GLU A 82 14.27 -4.59 7.51
C GLU A 82 14.69 -3.14 7.25
N ALA A 83 15.95 -2.80 7.60
CA ALA A 83 16.49 -1.48 7.36
C ALA A 83 16.65 -1.18 5.87
N GLU A 84 17.19 -2.14 5.10
CA GLU A 84 17.30 -2.01 3.65
C GLU A 84 15.93 -1.95 2.95
N MET A 85 14.94 -2.70 3.43
CA MET A 85 13.56 -2.63 2.95
C MET A 85 12.98 -1.23 3.20
N LEU A 86 13.05 -0.73 4.43
CA LEU A 86 12.53 0.60 4.78
C LEU A 86 13.22 1.70 3.98
N ARG A 87 14.54 1.58 3.82
CA ARG A 87 15.35 2.47 2.98
C ARG A 87 14.92 2.42 1.51
N PHE A 88 14.68 1.23 0.97
CA PHE A 88 14.15 1.07 -0.38
C PHE A 88 12.77 1.73 -0.50
N LEU A 89 11.86 1.52 0.46
CA LEU A 89 10.56 2.17 0.50
C LEU A 89 10.67 3.70 0.64
N PHE A 90 11.71 4.21 1.30
CA PHE A 90 11.93 5.65 1.45
C PHE A 90 12.45 6.32 0.16
N TYR A 91 13.23 5.61 -0.65
CA TYR A 91 13.75 6.16 -1.91
C TYR A 91 12.83 5.89 -3.10
N CYS A 92 12.22 4.70 -3.16
CA CYS A 92 11.37 4.30 -4.27
C CYS A 92 9.87 4.49 -3.99
N GLY A 93 9.51 4.81 -2.75
CA GLY A 93 8.14 4.91 -2.24
C GLY A 93 7.17 5.72 -3.08
N SER A 94 7.63 6.84 -3.62
CA SER A 94 6.79 7.70 -4.48
C SER A 94 6.35 7.07 -5.79
N THR A 95 7.02 6.01 -6.25
CA THR A 95 6.70 5.29 -7.48
C THR A 95 5.88 4.03 -7.24
N ILE A 96 5.81 3.57 -6.00
CA ILE A 96 5.09 2.35 -5.62
C ILE A 96 3.60 2.69 -5.57
N THR A 97 2.82 2.01 -6.41
CA THR A 97 1.35 2.17 -6.45
C THR A 97 0.65 1.04 -5.71
N HIS A 98 1.23 -0.16 -5.78
CA HIS A 98 0.72 -1.37 -5.16
C HIS A 98 1.81 -1.93 -4.24
N LEU A 99 1.54 -1.96 -2.94
CA LEU A 99 2.43 -2.54 -1.94
C LEU A 99 1.74 -3.69 -1.20
N SER A 100 2.32 -4.88 -1.26
CA SER A 100 1.90 -6.03 -0.45
C SER A 100 3.03 -6.43 0.49
N LEU A 101 2.77 -6.34 1.79
CA LEU A 101 3.74 -6.65 2.84
C LEU A 101 3.30 -7.88 3.63
N TRP A 102 4.28 -8.69 4.02
CA TRP A 102 4.06 -9.82 4.91
C TRP A 102 4.16 -9.39 6.39
N GLU A 103 4.05 -10.33 7.33
CA GLU A 103 4.03 -10.07 8.77
C GLU A 103 5.24 -9.25 9.26
N THR A 104 6.45 -9.67 8.91
CA THR A 104 7.69 -9.03 9.36
C THR A 104 7.88 -7.64 8.75
N GLU A 105 7.55 -7.51 7.47
CA GLU A 105 7.63 -6.30 6.65
C GLU A 105 6.60 -5.27 7.09
N SER A 106 5.35 -5.73 7.31
CA SER A 106 4.26 -4.91 7.84
C SER A 106 4.64 -4.42 9.22
N ARG A 107 5.17 -5.28 10.08
CA ARG A 107 5.61 -4.89 11.43
C ARG A 107 6.77 -3.89 11.38
N ALA A 108 7.77 -4.10 10.54
CA ALA A 108 8.91 -3.18 10.39
C ALA A 108 8.43 -1.80 9.91
N LEU A 109 7.56 -1.75 8.90
CA LEU A 109 6.98 -0.51 8.41
C LEU A 109 6.09 0.16 9.46
N LEU A 110 5.25 -0.61 10.15
CA LEU A 110 4.32 -0.05 11.13
C LEU A 110 4.99 0.38 12.44
N ARG A 111 6.20 -0.08 12.72
CA ARG A 111 7.04 0.37 13.85
C ARG A 111 7.93 1.55 13.52
N ASP A 112 8.08 1.88 12.23
CA ASP A 112 8.98 2.94 11.79
C ASP A 112 8.49 4.31 12.27
N ALA A 113 9.30 4.99 13.08
CA ALA A 113 8.94 6.29 13.65
C ALA A 113 8.85 7.40 12.59
N ALA A 114 9.56 7.25 11.47
CA ALA A 114 9.49 8.17 10.34
C ALA A 114 8.13 8.18 9.64
N GLN A 115 7.26 7.21 9.95
CA GLN A 115 5.88 7.22 9.46
C GLN A 115 5.03 8.29 10.14
N VAL A 116 5.35 8.79 11.34
CA VAL A 116 4.51 9.77 12.03
C VAL A 116 5.08 11.19 11.85
N PRO A 117 4.39 12.10 11.14
CA PRO A 117 4.86 13.46 10.92
C PRO A 117 5.00 14.25 12.23
N GLY A 118 6.06 15.06 12.34
CA GLY A 118 6.23 16.00 13.46
C GLY A 118 6.67 15.37 14.78
N ALA A 119 6.89 14.06 14.80
CA ALA A 119 7.68 13.45 15.84
C ALA A 119 9.12 13.97 15.60
N ASN A 120 9.52 15.03 16.31
CA ASN A 120 10.79 15.76 16.14
C ASN A 120 11.69 15.54 17.38
N THR A 121 12.13 14.31 17.61
CA THR A 121 13.15 14.01 18.61
C THR A 121 14.24 13.15 17.98
N ALA A 122 15.43 13.06 18.56
CA ALA A 122 16.46 12.13 18.05
C ALA A 122 15.96 10.67 17.92
N ALA A 123 14.83 10.33 18.56
CA ALA A 123 14.14 9.05 18.52
C ALA A 123 13.16 8.83 17.35
N THR A 124 12.96 9.82 16.47
CA THR A 124 12.00 9.76 15.35
C THR A 124 12.66 9.62 13.99
N GLN A 125 13.96 9.34 14.02
CA GLN A 125 14.68 8.88 12.86
C GLN A 125 14.17 7.50 12.47
N PRO A 126 14.12 7.20 11.17
CA PRO A 126 13.71 5.87 10.75
C PRO A 126 14.69 4.82 11.27
N ILE A 127 14.20 3.62 11.57
CA ILE A 127 15.00 2.56 12.24
C ILE A 127 16.27 2.22 11.44
N TRP A 128 16.24 2.36 10.11
CA TRP A 128 17.39 2.15 9.24
C TRP A 128 18.48 3.23 9.33
N ALA A 129 18.16 4.39 9.87
CA ALA A 129 19.13 5.47 10.11
C ALA A 129 19.78 5.37 11.51
N ILE A 130 19.36 4.40 12.36
CA ILE A 130 19.95 4.16 13.67
C ILE A 130 21.28 3.41 13.47
N GLY A 131 22.40 4.10 13.73
CA GLY A 131 23.76 3.65 13.41
C GLY A 131 24.51 4.62 12.48
N GLU A 132 23.81 5.50 11.78
CA GLU A 132 24.39 6.66 11.07
C GLU A 132 24.62 7.85 12.03
N GLN A 133 24.45 7.64 13.34
CA GLN A 133 24.20 8.65 14.39
C GLN A 133 25.43 9.17 15.15
N MET A 134 26.66 8.82 14.79
CA MET A 134 27.83 9.36 15.52
C MET A 134 28.10 10.86 15.27
N LEU A 135 27.33 11.58 14.43
CA LEU A 135 27.68 12.96 14.02
C LEU A 135 26.50 13.95 13.86
N LEU A 136 25.31 13.69 14.40
CA LEU A 136 24.17 14.63 14.28
C LEU A 136 24.03 15.63 15.44
N HIS A 137 24.95 15.62 16.42
CA HIS A 137 25.00 16.66 17.46
C HIS A 137 26.00 17.77 17.12
N SER A 138 25.54 18.67 16.26
CA SER A 138 25.85 20.10 16.19
C SER A 138 25.07 20.58 14.96
N THR A 139 24.06 21.44 15.05
CA THR A 139 24.18 22.80 15.54
C THR A 139 22.75 23.36 15.65
N GLU A 140 22.57 24.29 16.58
CA GLU A 140 21.33 25.00 16.86
C GLU A 140 20.76 25.69 15.61
N ALA A 141 19.43 25.68 15.51
CA ALA A 141 18.66 26.32 14.47
C ALA A 141 18.87 27.85 14.47
N SER A 142 19.25 28.41 13.33
CA SER A 142 18.98 29.82 13.03
C SER A 142 18.29 29.94 11.67
N CYS A 143 17.15 30.62 11.69
CA CYS A 143 16.38 30.97 10.52
C CYS A 143 17.16 31.98 9.69
N THR A 144 17.61 31.59 8.50
CA THR A 144 17.74 32.43 7.29
C THR A 144 18.36 31.59 6.15
N ASP A 145 17.96 31.90 4.92
CA ASP A 145 18.55 31.45 3.63
C ASP A 145 18.01 30.17 2.96
N ALA A 146 17.01 30.40 2.11
CA ALA A 146 16.49 29.50 1.09
C ALA A 146 17.48 29.14 -0.06
N LYS A 147 18.79 29.09 0.21
CA LYS A 147 19.83 28.66 -0.76
C LYS A 147 20.93 27.76 -0.18
N LYS A 148 20.85 27.35 1.10
CA LYS A 148 21.72 26.32 1.69
C LYS A 148 20.92 25.02 1.91
N MET A 149 20.47 24.39 0.84
CA MET A 149 19.84 23.07 0.95
C MET A 149 20.45 22.18 -0.11
N ASP A 150 21.46 21.40 0.28
CA ASP A 150 21.91 20.22 -0.46
C ASP A 150 22.93 19.35 0.31
N THR A 151 23.53 19.88 1.38
CA THR A 151 24.48 19.12 2.22
C THR A 151 23.86 18.39 3.40
N GLU A 152 22.64 18.72 3.82
CA GLU A 152 22.02 18.14 5.03
C GLU A 152 21.34 16.78 4.79
N ASP A 153 20.95 16.47 3.55
CA ASP A 153 20.22 15.25 3.18
C ASP A 153 21.15 14.02 3.05
N MET A 154 22.47 14.24 3.16
CA MET A 154 23.49 13.20 3.08
C MET A 154 23.94 12.77 4.48
N PRO A 155 23.94 11.45 4.80
CA PRO A 155 24.48 10.97 6.07
C PRO A 155 25.88 11.54 6.32
N GLY A 156 26.15 11.99 7.55
CA GLY A 156 27.40 12.68 7.89
C GLY A 156 28.64 11.83 7.62
N TRP A 157 28.55 10.52 7.81
CA TRP A 157 29.62 9.57 7.48
C TRP A 157 29.88 9.50 5.97
N LEU A 158 28.83 9.49 5.15
CA LEU A 158 28.94 9.45 3.70
C LEU A 158 29.53 10.77 3.17
N ARG A 159 29.17 11.90 3.81
CA ARG A 159 29.83 13.20 3.60
C ARG A 159 31.31 13.13 3.90
N ALA A 160 31.68 12.65 5.09
CA ALA A 160 33.07 12.53 5.51
C ALA A 160 33.86 11.60 4.58
N GLU A 161 33.26 10.49 4.14
CA GLU A 161 33.90 9.53 3.26
C GLU A 161 34.02 10.05 1.83
N LEU A 162 33.02 10.79 1.33
CA LEU A 162 33.08 11.47 0.04
C LEU A 162 34.20 12.51 0.01
N LEU A 163 34.38 13.24 1.12
CA LEU A 163 35.47 14.19 1.29
C LEU A 163 36.84 13.49 1.40
N ALA A 164 36.91 12.34 2.08
CA ALA A 164 38.17 11.62 2.31
C ALA A 164 38.63 10.78 1.11
N SER A 165 37.73 10.02 0.48
CA SER A 165 38.05 9.00 -0.52
C SER A 165 37.59 9.36 -1.94
N GLY A 166 36.82 10.45 -2.08
CA GLY A 166 36.29 10.91 -3.35
C GLY A 166 35.10 10.08 -3.88
N ALA A 167 34.25 10.73 -4.68
CA ALA A 167 32.96 10.18 -5.12
C ALA A 167 33.02 8.82 -5.83
N LYS A 168 34.09 8.54 -6.57
CA LYS A 168 34.22 7.28 -7.33
C LYS A 168 34.47 6.07 -6.41
N GLN A 169 35.22 6.24 -5.34
CA GLN A 169 35.56 5.17 -4.41
C GLN A 169 34.40 4.88 -3.46
N VAL A 170 33.74 5.92 -2.96
CA VAL A 170 32.53 5.82 -2.14
C VAL A 170 31.37 5.21 -2.92
N ALA A 171 31.17 5.59 -4.19
CA ALA A 171 30.14 4.96 -5.03
C ALA A 171 30.39 3.48 -5.31
N LYS A 172 31.66 3.05 -5.28
CA LYS A 172 32.04 1.64 -5.41
C LYS A 172 31.82 0.87 -4.10
N ALA A 173 32.09 1.49 -2.96
CA ALA A 173 31.95 0.88 -1.64
C ALA A 173 30.49 0.86 -1.13
N HIS A 174 29.70 1.88 -1.47
CA HIS A 174 28.37 2.11 -0.91
C HIS A 174 27.28 2.22 -1.98
N PRO A 175 27.13 1.20 -2.85
CA PRO A 175 26.28 1.28 -4.04
C PRO A 175 24.81 1.56 -3.74
N ALA A 176 24.33 1.18 -2.55
CA ALA A 176 22.96 1.42 -2.10
C ALA A 176 22.62 2.91 -1.91
N HIS A 177 23.61 3.80 -1.78
CA HIS A 177 23.41 5.24 -1.63
C HIS A 177 23.33 5.97 -2.98
N PHE A 178 23.73 5.32 -4.07
CA PHE A 178 23.80 5.94 -5.40
C PHE A 178 22.68 5.40 -6.31
N PRO A 179 22.12 6.23 -7.22
CA PRO A 179 21.13 5.77 -8.20
C PRO A 179 21.64 4.58 -9.02
N LEU A 180 20.75 3.65 -9.37
CA LEU A 180 21.00 2.44 -10.18
C LEU A 180 21.37 2.75 -11.66
N GLU A 181 22.34 3.63 -11.91
CA GLU A 181 22.80 4.03 -13.25
C GLU A 181 24.33 3.85 -13.43
N PRO A 182 24.85 3.81 -14.68
CA PRO A 182 26.23 3.42 -14.97
C PRO A 182 27.30 4.25 -14.24
N ARG A 183 28.31 3.54 -13.72
CA ARG A 183 29.33 3.95 -12.73
C ARG A 183 30.28 5.11 -13.13
N SER A 184 30.11 5.74 -14.29
CA SER A 184 31.08 6.72 -14.80
C SER A 184 30.94 8.12 -14.22
N ASN A 185 29.73 8.53 -13.79
CA ASN A 185 29.42 9.93 -13.42
C ASN A 185 28.72 10.07 -12.05
N ALA A 186 29.23 9.41 -11.01
CA ALA A 186 28.58 9.36 -9.69
C ALA A 186 28.64 10.66 -8.87
N GLY A 187 29.65 11.52 -9.09
CA GLY A 187 29.87 12.76 -8.33
C GLY A 187 28.82 13.84 -8.59
N ASP A 188 28.64 14.25 -9.84
CA ASP A 188 27.72 15.34 -10.21
C ASP A 188 26.24 14.99 -10.00
N ARG A 189 25.90 13.71 -9.90
CA ARG A 189 24.51 13.24 -9.93
C ARG A 189 23.88 13.05 -8.55
N TRP A 190 24.66 13.14 -7.46
CA TRP A 190 24.11 13.22 -6.11
C TRP A 190 23.15 14.41 -5.97
N HIS A 191 23.56 15.55 -6.51
CA HIS A 191 22.76 16.79 -6.60
C HIS A 191 21.48 16.66 -7.43
N THR A 192 21.36 15.60 -8.22
CA THR A 192 20.18 15.31 -9.05
C THR A 192 19.31 14.20 -8.51
N ARG A 193 19.65 13.66 -7.32
CA ARG A 193 18.88 12.59 -6.69
C ARG A 193 17.46 13.09 -6.38
N PRO A 194 16.41 12.31 -6.72
CA PRO A 194 15.08 12.60 -6.22
C PRO A 194 15.13 12.60 -4.69
N LYS A 195 14.66 13.69 -4.07
CA LYS A 195 14.53 13.75 -2.62
C LYS A 195 13.77 12.51 -2.14
N PRO A 196 14.24 11.84 -1.09
CA PRO A 196 13.51 10.70 -0.55
C PRO A 196 12.08 11.14 -0.25
N ARG A 197 11.14 10.27 -0.61
CA ARG A 197 9.71 10.50 -0.41
C ARG A 197 9.14 9.28 0.28
N PRO A 198 8.39 9.45 1.37
CA PRO A 198 7.79 8.34 2.08
C PRO A 198 6.91 7.52 1.12
N CYS A 199 6.88 6.21 1.36
CA CYS A 199 6.05 5.30 0.59
C CYS A 199 4.57 5.61 0.84
N THR A 200 3.84 5.90 -0.23
CA THR A 200 2.42 6.31 -0.18
C THR A 200 1.65 5.60 -1.30
N PRO A 201 1.47 4.27 -1.16
CA PRO A 201 0.82 3.46 -2.17
C PRO A 201 -0.68 3.78 -2.25
N VAL A 202 -1.29 3.45 -3.39
CA VAL A 202 -2.74 3.56 -3.60
C VAL A 202 -3.44 2.29 -3.11
N PHE A 203 -2.80 1.14 -3.31
CA PHE A 203 -3.25 -0.18 -2.87
C PHE A 203 -2.27 -0.75 -1.86
N LEU A 204 -2.77 -1.08 -0.68
CA LEU A 204 -1.97 -1.60 0.42
C LEU A 204 -2.56 -2.89 0.94
N SER A 205 -1.78 -3.97 0.88
CA SER A 205 -2.09 -5.24 1.55
C SER A 205 -1.07 -5.49 2.66
N ILE A 206 -1.55 -5.65 3.89
CA ILE A 206 -0.69 -5.80 5.09
C ILE A 206 -1.21 -6.89 6.01
N VAL A 207 -0.30 -7.38 6.85
CA VAL A 207 -0.62 -8.26 7.98
C VAL A 207 -0.44 -7.46 9.27
N LEU A 208 -1.52 -7.26 10.03
CA LEU A 208 -1.43 -6.62 11.34
C LEU A 208 -0.96 -7.63 12.39
N SER A 209 0.30 -7.55 12.79
CA SER A 209 0.88 -8.38 13.83
C SER A 209 1.64 -7.56 14.88
N TYR A 210 1.05 -7.51 16.07
CA TYR A 210 1.52 -6.77 17.24
C TYR A 210 2.76 -7.40 17.89
N PRO A 211 3.52 -6.63 18.70
CA PRO A 211 3.36 -5.21 19.00
C PRO A 211 3.98 -4.26 17.95
N PHE A 212 3.37 -3.08 17.78
CA PHE A 212 3.91 -1.96 17.00
C PHE A 212 4.50 -0.83 17.87
N PHE A 213 4.41 -0.93 19.20
CA PHE A 213 4.91 0.05 20.19
C PHE A 213 4.25 1.44 20.07
N ALA A 214 5.02 2.51 19.84
CA ALA A 214 4.52 3.89 19.88
C ALA A 214 3.38 4.17 18.87
N ASN A 215 3.37 3.44 17.76
CA ASN A 215 2.37 3.55 16.70
C ASN A 215 1.09 2.76 17.00
N GLU A 216 0.95 2.17 18.20
CA GLU A 216 -0.31 1.62 18.70
C GLU A 216 -1.25 2.69 19.26
N ASN A 217 -0.76 3.92 19.49
CA ASN A 217 -1.64 5.03 19.85
C ASN A 217 -2.56 5.33 18.64
N PRO A 218 -3.90 5.29 18.82
CA PRO A 218 -4.89 5.60 17.78
C PRO A 218 -4.56 6.83 16.92
N ILE A 219 -4.11 7.91 17.55
CA ILE A 219 -3.82 9.19 16.89
C ILE A 219 -2.53 9.07 16.06
N ALA A 220 -1.49 8.45 16.63
CA ALA A 220 -0.23 8.24 15.92
C ALA A 220 -0.42 7.31 14.72
N PHE A 221 -1.18 6.22 14.92
CA PHE A 221 -1.55 5.28 13.87
C PHE A 221 -2.28 5.99 12.72
N ALA A 222 -3.30 6.77 13.00
CA ALA A 222 -4.08 7.46 11.98
C ALA A 222 -3.27 8.50 11.18
N ASN A 223 -2.24 9.09 11.81
CA ASN A 223 -1.37 10.09 11.19
C ASN A 223 -0.20 9.50 10.42
N MET A 224 -0.06 8.18 10.33
CA MET A 224 1.08 7.59 9.61
C MET A 224 1.01 7.92 8.11
N VAL A 225 2.16 8.30 7.54
CA VAL A 225 2.27 8.75 6.15
C VAL A 225 1.84 7.67 5.16
N ILE A 226 2.07 6.39 5.48
CA ILE A 226 1.67 5.26 4.63
C ILE A 226 0.19 5.30 4.24
N TRP A 227 -0.71 5.84 5.07
CA TRP A 227 -2.15 5.90 4.80
C TRP A 227 -2.57 7.03 3.85
N SER A 228 -1.72 8.03 3.66
CA SER A 228 -2.08 9.31 3.02
C SER A 228 -2.68 9.21 1.63
N ARG A 229 -2.35 8.17 0.87
CA ARG A 229 -2.83 7.94 -0.51
C ARG A 229 -3.58 6.63 -0.70
N VAL A 230 -3.76 5.85 0.36
CA VAL A 230 -4.37 4.52 0.27
C VAL A 230 -5.86 4.69 -0.01
N GLU A 231 -6.30 4.19 -1.15
CA GLU A 231 -7.72 4.10 -1.53
C GLU A 231 -8.28 2.71 -1.24
N GLU A 232 -7.43 1.67 -1.33
CA GLU A 232 -7.81 0.30 -1.06
C GLU A 232 -6.86 -0.33 -0.03
N LEU A 233 -7.43 -0.71 1.11
CA LEU A 233 -6.74 -1.32 2.22
C LEU A 233 -7.22 -2.76 2.42
N ASP A 234 -6.27 -3.69 2.34
CA ASP A 234 -6.49 -5.10 2.59
C ASP A 234 -5.67 -5.56 3.81
N VAL A 235 -6.37 -5.99 4.86
CA VAL A 235 -5.77 -6.30 6.15
C VAL A 235 -6.03 -7.75 6.51
N TYR A 236 -4.97 -8.49 6.81
CA TYR A 236 -5.05 -9.76 7.51
C TYR A 236 -4.72 -9.54 8.98
N ALA A 237 -5.65 -9.87 9.88
CA ALA A 237 -5.47 -9.77 11.32
C ALA A 237 -5.52 -11.18 11.94
N PRO A 238 -4.37 -11.85 12.12
CA PRO A 238 -4.31 -13.19 12.71
C PRO A 238 -4.61 -13.20 14.21
N PHE A 239 -4.34 -12.09 14.92
CA PHE A 239 -4.45 -11.97 16.37
C PHE A 239 -4.99 -10.59 16.77
N GLU A 240 -5.44 -10.46 18.03
CA GLU A 240 -5.93 -9.19 18.61
C GLU A 240 -6.93 -8.42 17.73
N MET A 241 -7.97 -9.12 17.25
CA MET A 241 -8.95 -8.56 16.33
C MET A 241 -9.64 -7.30 16.87
N HIS A 242 -9.97 -7.27 18.18
CA HIS A 242 -10.56 -6.10 18.82
C HIS A 242 -9.69 -4.85 18.65
N LYS A 243 -8.38 -4.97 18.88
CA LYS A 243 -7.42 -3.88 18.71
C LYS A 243 -7.25 -3.50 17.24
N SER A 244 -7.25 -4.49 16.35
CA SER A 244 -7.15 -4.27 14.90
C SER A 244 -8.35 -3.46 14.39
N LEU A 245 -9.56 -3.85 14.76
CA LEU A 245 -10.79 -3.15 14.40
C LEU A 245 -10.79 -1.72 14.95
N HIS A 246 -10.35 -1.53 16.20
CA HIS A 246 -10.28 -0.22 16.82
C HIS A 246 -9.24 0.71 16.16
N LEU A 247 -8.07 0.20 15.75
CA LEU A 247 -7.08 1.02 15.04
C LEU A 247 -7.53 1.37 13.62
N LEU A 248 -8.08 0.39 12.90
CA LEU A 248 -8.57 0.59 11.54
C LEU A 248 -9.73 1.59 11.48
N SER A 249 -10.57 1.65 12.51
CA SER A 249 -11.64 2.65 12.58
C SER A 249 -11.15 4.09 12.73
N GLN A 250 -9.91 4.30 13.21
CA GLN A 250 -9.31 5.64 13.31
C GLN A 250 -8.92 6.22 11.95
N LEU A 251 -8.88 5.40 10.90
CA LEU A 251 -8.53 5.82 9.55
C LEU A 251 -9.70 6.51 8.82
N GLY A 252 -10.77 6.92 9.52
CA GLY A 252 -11.94 7.57 8.92
C GLY A 252 -11.63 8.88 8.17
N ASN A 253 -10.54 9.57 8.53
CA ASN A 253 -10.09 10.81 7.88
C ASN A 253 -9.22 10.59 6.63
N THR A 254 -8.95 9.33 6.27
CA THR A 254 -8.11 8.98 5.10
C THR A 254 -8.94 8.89 3.81
N HIS A 255 -8.34 8.43 2.71
CA HIS A 255 -9.01 8.23 1.43
C HIS A 255 -9.44 6.78 1.16
N ILE A 256 -9.46 5.92 2.20
CA ILE A 256 -9.77 4.50 2.05
C ILE A 256 -11.24 4.30 1.67
N ARG A 257 -11.49 3.96 0.41
CA ARG A 257 -12.81 3.66 -0.14
C ARG A 257 -13.15 2.18 -0.08
N ARG A 258 -12.14 1.32 -0.09
CA ARG A 258 -12.28 -0.14 -0.03
C ARG A 258 -11.48 -0.68 1.14
N LEU A 259 -12.17 -1.37 2.05
CA LEU A 259 -11.58 -1.97 3.23
C LEU A 259 -11.94 -3.46 3.28
N ARG A 260 -10.92 -4.31 3.25
CA ARG A 260 -11.06 -5.75 3.50
C ARG A 260 -10.34 -6.10 4.78
N ILE A 261 -11.04 -6.75 5.72
CA ILE A 261 -10.47 -7.26 6.96
C ILE A 261 -10.74 -8.75 7.02
N SER A 262 -9.68 -9.56 7.05
CA SER A 262 -9.81 -11.02 7.13
C SER A 262 -9.11 -11.58 8.35
N SER A 263 -9.69 -12.64 8.91
CA SER A 263 -9.03 -13.58 9.83
C SER A 263 -9.01 -14.98 9.23
N GLN A 264 -8.63 -15.97 10.03
CA GLN A 264 -8.75 -17.39 9.70
C GLN A 264 -10.21 -17.84 9.51
N HIS A 265 -11.18 -17.12 10.09
CA HIS A 265 -12.56 -17.58 10.21
C HIS A 265 -13.57 -16.75 9.40
N ALA A 266 -13.36 -15.44 9.30
CA ALA A 266 -14.29 -14.53 8.64
C ALA A 266 -13.57 -13.43 7.85
N THR A 267 -14.29 -12.81 6.90
CA THR A 267 -13.85 -11.61 6.19
C THR A 267 -14.99 -10.61 6.13
N ILE A 268 -14.68 -9.36 6.44
CA ILE A 268 -15.55 -8.21 6.24
C ILE A 268 -15.00 -7.43 5.04
N ALA A 269 -15.88 -7.12 4.09
CA ALA A 269 -15.56 -6.31 2.92
C ALA A 269 -16.51 -5.10 2.88
N ILE A 270 -15.93 -3.91 2.87
CA ILE A 270 -16.64 -2.63 2.81
C ILE A 270 -16.12 -1.86 1.60
N GLU A 271 -17.04 -1.39 0.77
CA GLU A 271 -16.72 -0.44 -0.29
C GLU A 271 -17.73 0.71 -0.29
N THR A 272 -17.22 1.91 -0.16
CA THR A 272 -17.98 3.14 -0.38
C THR A 272 -17.82 3.57 -1.84
N MET A 273 -18.91 3.93 -2.50
CA MET A 273 -18.84 4.40 -3.89
C MET A 273 -18.07 5.74 -3.98
N SER A 274 -17.38 5.95 -5.10
CA SER A 274 -16.67 7.20 -5.38
C SER A 274 -17.65 8.35 -5.68
N ASP A 275 -17.20 9.59 -5.47
CA ASP A 275 -17.85 10.87 -5.82
C ASP A 275 -18.16 11.04 -7.33
N VAL A 276 -18.31 9.97 -8.12
CA VAL A 276 -18.83 10.10 -9.47
C VAL A 276 -20.29 10.54 -9.31
N PRO A 277 -20.68 11.75 -9.76
CA PRO A 277 -22.07 12.15 -9.74
C PRO A 277 -22.81 11.17 -10.65
N LYS A 278 -23.50 10.22 -10.02
CA LYS A 278 -24.53 9.48 -10.73
C LYS A 278 -25.65 10.49 -10.92
N GLU A 279 -25.77 10.98 -12.14
CA GLU A 279 -27.02 11.59 -12.58
C GLU A 279 -28.07 10.47 -12.57
N ASP A 280 -29.26 10.77 -12.09
CA ASP A 280 -30.39 9.87 -12.32
C ASP A 280 -30.66 9.77 -13.84
N LYS A 281 -31.58 8.88 -14.25
CA LYS A 281 -31.94 8.74 -15.67
C LYS A 281 -32.50 10.04 -16.30
N TRP A 282 -32.74 11.06 -15.49
CA TRP A 282 -33.33 12.35 -15.84
C TRP A 282 -32.36 13.53 -15.63
N GLY A 283 -31.07 13.28 -15.35
CA GLY A 283 -30.05 14.33 -15.19
C GLY A 283 -30.02 15.02 -13.81
N ASN A 284 -30.75 14.52 -12.81
CA ASN A 284 -30.72 15.09 -11.46
C ASN A 284 -29.50 14.58 -10.69
N ALA A 285 -28.83 15.50 -9.99
CA ALA A 285 -27.74 15.16 -9.09
C ALA A 285 -28.28 14.36 -7.89
N LEU A 286 -27.73 13.16 -7.67
CA LEU A 286 -28.01 12.39 -6.46
C LEU A 286 -27.49 13.13 -5.21
N PRO A 287 -28.13 12.91 -4.04
CA PRO A 287 -27.69 13.50 -2.78
C PRO A 287 -26.23 13.13 -2.46
N PRO A 288 -25.51 14.00 -1.70
CA PRO A 288 -24.12 13.73 -1.34
C PRO A 288 -24.00 12.42 -0.56
N LEU A 289 -23.00 11.62 -0.94
CA LEU A 289 -22.71 10.34 -0.29
C LEU A 289 -22.42 10.57 1.20
N ARG A 290 -23.25 9.97 2.07
CA ARG A 290 -23.07 10.02 3.54
C ARG A 290 -21.72 9.43 3.95
N TRP A 291 -21.30 8.37 3.27
CA TRP A 291 -20.09 7.62 3.59
C TRP A 291 -19.09 7.72 2.44
N LYS A 292 -18.01 8.47 2.65
CA LYS A 292 -16.91 8.62 1.68
C LYS A 292 -15.70 7.72 1.95
N ASN A 293 -15.65 7.13 3.14
CA ASN A 293 -14.53 6.35 3.63
C ASN A 293 -15.04 5.07 4.32
N ALA A 294 -14.49 3.92 3.93
CA ALA A 294 -14.88 2.61 4.45
C ALA A 294 -14.47 2.38 5.92
N CYS A 295 -13.37 2.98 6.37
CA CYS A 295 -12.98 2.99 7.78
C CYS A 295 -13.91 3.87 8.64
N ALA A 296 -14.50 4.93 8.09
CA ALA A 296 -15.54 5.72 8.78
C ALA A 296 -16.84 4.92 8.96
N VAL A 297 -17.22 4.13 7.95
CA VAL A 297 -18.32 3.15 8.07
C VAL A 297 -18.01 2.14 9.18
N LEU A 298 -16.80 1.55 9.17
CA LEU A 298 -16.37 0.66 10.24
C LEU A 298 -16.47 1.33 11.61
N ALA A 299 -15.95 2.55 11.76
CA ALA A 299 -16.00 3.30 13.01
C ALA A 299 -17.42 3.44 13.55
N PHE A 300 -18.38 3.76 12.67
CA PHE A 300 -19.79 3.87 13.04
C PHE A 300 -20.40 2.52 13.41
N LEU A 301 -20.08 1.44 12.71
CA LEU A 301 -20.55 0.09 13.08
C LEU A 301 -20.02 -0.34 14.45
N LEU A 302 -18.79 0.02 14.77
CA LEU A 302 -18.15 -0.31 16.05
C LEU A 302 -18.66 0.52 17.24
N THR A 303 -19.51 1.54 17.03
CA THR A 303 -20.16 2.24 18.15
C THR A 303 -21.24 1.39 18.82
N SER A 304 -21.81 0.41 18.11
CA SER A 304 -22.68 -0.61 18.72
C SER A 304 -21.84 -1.70 19.36
N SER A 305 -22.01 -1.87 20.67
CA SER A 305 -21.32 -2.92 21.43
C SER A 305 -21.71 -4.33 20.95
N GLU A 306 -22.97 -4.49 20.52
CA GLU A 306 -23.55 -5.73 20.03
C GLU A 306 -22.94 -6.13 18.70
N LEU A 307 -22.82 -5.19 17.75
CA LEU A 307 -22.18 -5.44 16.46
C LEU A 307 -20.68 -5.69 16.61
N LEU A 308 -20.01 -4.95 17.49
CA LEU A 308 -18.60 -5.21 17.81
C LEU A 308 -18.42 -6.64 18.32
N GLN A 309 -19.23 -7.08 19.29
CA GLN A 309 -19.17 -8.46 19.81
C GLN A 309 -19.52 -9.49 18.74
N ALA A 310 -20.51 -9.21 17.89
CA ALA A 310 -20.85 -10.07 16.76
C ALA A 310 -19.65 -10.25 15.81
N PHE A 311 -18.98 -9.16 15.42
CA PHE A 311 -17.78 -9.25 14.58
C PHE A 311 -16.65 -10.03 15.25
N LEU A 312 -16.40 -9.79 16.55
CA LEU A 312 -15.38 -10.54 17.29
C LEU A 312 -15.70 -12.04 17.29
N ASN A 313 -16.96 -12.40 17.53
CA ASN A 313 -17.41 -13.79 17.47
C ASN A 313 -17.19 -14.40 16.09
N GLU A 314 -17.55 -13.69 15.01
CA GLU A 314 -17.28 -14.13 13.63
C GLU A 314 -15.80 -14.40 13.39
N PHE A 315 -14.94 -13.47 13.79
CA PHE A 315 -13.50 -13.59 13.59
C PHE A 315 -12.85 -14.65 14.48
N LEU A 316 -13.49 -15.05 15.59
CA LEU A 316 -13.08 -16.15 16.48
C LEU A 316 -13.69 -17.51 16.07
N GLY A 317 -14.44 -17.57 14.97
CA GLY A 317 -15.09 -18.79 14.49
C GLY A 317 -16.42 -19.14 15.16
N ARG A 318 -16.93 -18.26 16.02
CA ARG A 318 -18.27 -18.36 16.64
C ARG A 318 -19.31 -17.71 15.74
N HIS A 319 -19.52 -18.33 14.58
CA HIS A 319 -20.35 -17.77 13.52
C HIS A 319 -21.84 -17.73 13.87
N ILE A 320 -22.48 -16.60 13.58
CA ILE A 320 -23.94 -16.48 13.49
C ILE A 320 -24.44 -17.42 12.38
N SER A 321 -25.58 -18.05 12.60
CA SER A 321 -26.14 -19.06 11.69
C SER A 321 -26.39 -18.54 10.27
N ASP A 322 -26.79 -17.26 10.15
CA ASP A 322 -27.05 -16.60 8.88
C ASP A 322 -26.24 -15.28 8.79
N PRO A 323 -25.24 -15.18 7.90
CA PRO A 323 -24.45 -13.97 7.71
C PRO A 323 -25.29 -12.78 7.21
N ILE A 324 -26.40 -13.04 6.51
CA ILE A 324 -27.26 -12.00 5.95
C ILE A 324 -27.94 -11.20 7.08
N LEU A 325 -28.24 -11.85 8.22
CA LEU A 325 -28.77 -11.17 9.40
C LEU A 325 -27.77 -10.15 9.97
N LEU A 326 -26.49 -10.51 10.03
CA LEU A 326 -25.44 -9.61 10.50
C LEU A 326 -25.26 -8.44 9.52
N GLU A 327 -25.29 -8.71 8.21
CA GLU A 327 -25.24 -7.67 7.19
C GLU A 327 -26.43 -6.72 7.27
N ALA A 328 -27.64 -7.25 7.42
CA ALA A 328 -28.84 -6.45 7.60
C ALA A 328 -28.73 -5.56 8.83
N ALA A 329 -28.35 -6.13 9.99
CA ALA A 329 -28.17 -5.37 11.23
C ALA A 329 -27.17 -4.19 11.05
N CYS A 330 -26.07 -4.42 10.32
CA CYS A 330 -25.10 -3.37 10.00
C CYS A 330 -25.70 -2.28 9.11
N LEU A 331 -26.40 -2.67 8.03
CA LEU A 331 -27.02 -1.72 7.10
C LEU A 331 -28.13 -0.90 7.75
N HIS A 332 -28.94 -1.51 8.61
CA HIS A 332 -29.98 -0.81 9.39
C HIS A 332 -29.40 0.27 10.28
N LEU A 333 -28.30 -0.04 10.99
CA LEU A 333 -27.62 0.94 11.82
C LEU A 333 -27.18 2.15 10.97
N LEU A 334 -26.63 1.90 9.77
CA LEU A 334 -26.12 2.93 8.87
C LEU A 334 -27.21 3.80 8.20
N THR A 335 -28.47 3.34 8.13
CA THR A 335 -29.60 4.07 7.53
C THR A 335 -30.43 4.92 8.50
N ASP A 336 -30.00 5.10 9.76
CA ASP A 336 -30.71 5.78 10.87
C ASP A 336 -31.70 4.92 11.68
N GLY A 337 -31.22 3.80 12.23
CA GLY A 337 -31.66 3.26 13.53
C GLY A 337 -33.10 2.74 13.67
N SER A 338 -33.94 2.85 12.64
CA SER A 338 -35.31 2.32 12.68
C SER A 338 -35.28 0.80 12.52
N HIS A 339 -35.63 0.12 13.63
CA HIS A 339 -36.00 -1.29 13.81
C HIS A 339 -35.52 -2.30 12.75
N LEU A 340 -34.76 -3.31 13.19
CA LEU A 340 -34.64 -4.58 12.46
C LEU A 340 -36.04 -5.03 11.99
N PRO A 341 -36.22 -5.39 10.72
CA PRO A 341 -37.49 -5.88 10.19
C PRO A 341 -37.80 -7.16 10.95
N SER A 342 -38.68 -7.04 11.94
CA SER A 342 -39.19 -8.15 12.72
C SER A 342 -39.96 -9.05 11.77
N GLY A 343 -39.30 -10.08 11.22
CA GLY A 343 -39.93 -11.12 10.41
C GLY A 343 -39.41 -11.28 8.98
N ALA A 344 -38.47 -10.48 8.48
CA ALA A 344 -37.87 -10.71 7.16
C ALA A 344 -36.82 -11.84 7.24
N VAL A 345 -37.07 -12.97 6.56
CA VAL A 345 -36.16 -14.12 6.51
C VAL A 345 -35.91 -14.50 5.05
N GLY A 346 -34.68 -14.92 4.74
CA GLY A 346 -34.31 -15.41 3.41
C GLY A 346 -34.38 -14.33 2.31
N ALA A 347 -35.03 -14.65 1.19
CA ALA A 347 -35.04 -13.80 0.00
C ALA A 347 -35.60 -12.38 0.21
N ALA A 348 -36.51 -12.20 1.18
CA ALA A 348 -37.04 -10.88 1.54
C ALA A 348 -35.94 -9.99 2.14
N LEU A 349 -35.12 -10.55 3.03
CA LEU A 349 -34.00 -9.87 3.67
C LEU A 349 -32.88 -9.55 2.67
N GLU A 350 -32.60 -10.44 1.71
CA GLU A 350 -31.66 -10.17 0.62
C GLU A 350 -32.09 -8.99 -0.25
N THR A 351 -33.39 -8.91 -0.56
CA THR A 351 -33.94 -7.81 -1.36
C THR A 351 -33.87 -6.49 -0.59
N GLU A 352 -34.15 -6.52 0.70
CA GLU A 352 -34.09 -5.35 1.59
C GLU A 352 -32.65 -4.85 1.78
N THR A 353 -31.71 -5.74 2.09
CA THR A 353 -30.28 -5.39 2.19
C THR A 353 -29.75 -4.81 0.88
N LYS A 354 -30.18 -5.32 -0.27
CA LYS A 354 -29.85 -4.74 -1.58
C LYS A 354 -30.37 -3.29 -1.71
N LYS A 355 -31.63 -3.04 -1.34
CA LYS A 355 -32.20 -1.67 -1.35
C LYS A 355 -31.42 -0.72 -0.43
N MET A 356 -31.01 -1.18 0.75
CA MET A 356 -30.22 -0.37 1.69
C MET A 356 -28.82 -0.08 1.17
N ARG A 357 -28.14 -1.08 0.58
CA ARG A 357 -26.85 -0.89 -0.09
C ARG A 357 -26.94 0.17 -1.20
N ASP A 358 -28.00 0.10 -2.01
CA ASP A 358 -28.25 1.07 -3.08
C ASP A 358 -28.53 2.47 -2.52
N ALA A 359 -29.33 2.58 -1.46
CA ALA A 359 -29.66 3.85 -0.79
C ALA A 359 -28.44 4.51 -0.13
N LEU A 360 -27.57 3.71 0.49
CA LEU A 360 -26.31 4.16 1.09
C LEU A 360 -25.18 4.33 0.08
N ALA A 361 -25.39 3.89 -1.17
CA ALA A 361 -24.37 3.81 -2.22
C ALA A 361 -23.08 3.16 -1.71
N MET A 362 -23.20 1.99 -1.09
CA MET A 362 -22.09 1.20 -0.56
C MET A 362 -22.31 -0.29 -0.76
N ARG A 363 -21.22 -1.06 -0.83
CA ARG A 363 -21.25 -2.52 -0.74
C ARG A 363 -20.69 -2.96 0.60
N PHE A 364 -21.42 -3.82 1.28
CA PHE A 364 -21.03 -4.42 2.56
C PHE A 364 -21.37 -5.91 2.53
N LYS A 365 -20.39 -6.74 2.88
CA LYS A 365 -20.54 -8.19 2.89
C LYS A 365 -19.69 -8.84 3.99
N VAL A 366 -20.25 -9.85 4.63
CA VAL A 366 -19.59 -10.69 5.64
C VAL A 366 -19.51 -12.12 5.10
N THR A 367 -18.29 -12.61 4.89
CA THR A 367 -18.06 -13.97 4.39
C THR A 367 -17.57 -14.88 5.52
N GLN A 368 -18.38 -15.89 5.86
CA GLN A 368 -18.11 -16.88 6.91
C GLN A 368 -17.66 -18.23 6.32
N ARG A 369 -17.10 -19.11 7.17
CA ARG A 369 -16.98 -20.59 7.00
C ARG A 369 -16.30 -21.13 5.72
N ASN A 370 -15.77 -20.28 4.85
CA ASN A 370 -15.05 -20.67 3.63
C ASN A 370 -13.84 -19.77 3.32
N GLN A 371 -13.13 -19.34 4.37
CA GLN A 371 -11.86 -18.61 4.27
C GLN A 371 -10.74 -19.45 3.62
N ALA A 372 -10.98 -20.74 3.34
CA ALA A 372 -10.07 -21.62 2.63
C ALA A 372 -9.67 -21.10 1.23
N ILE A 373 -10.47 -20.20 0.64
CA ILE A 373 -10.24 -19.60 -0.68
C ILE A 373 -9.86 -18.10 -0.57
N TRP A 374 -10.36 -17.33 0.40
CA TRP A 374 -10.17 -15.86 0.41
C TRP A 374 -9.37 -15.34 1.61
N GLY A 375 -9.32 -16.10 2.70
CA GLY A 375 -8.54 -15.77 3.91
C GLY A 375 -7.15 -16.39 3.92
N LYS A 376 -6.89 -17.42 3.09
CA LYS A 376 -5.53 -17.95 2.97
C LYS A 376 -4.66 -16.97 2.20
N LEU A 377 -3.51 -16.73 2.78
CA LEU A 377 -2.51 -15.79 2.29
C LEU A 377 -1.99 -16.10 0.86
N ARG A 378 -2.04 -17.35 0.40
CA ARG A 378 -1.74 -17.72 -1.00
C ARG A 378 -2.70 -17.05 -1.99
N HIS A 379 -3.98 -16.98 -1.63
CA HIS A 379 -4.99 -16.35 -2.48
C HIS A 379 -4.95 -14.83 -2.40
N ARG A 380 -4.45 -14.26 -1.30
CA ARG A 380 -4.17 -12.83 -1.19
C ARG A 380 -3.08 -12.38 -2.15
N ALA A 381 -1.99 -13.15 -2.27
CA ALA A 381 -0.96 -12.87 -3.26
C ALA A 381 -1.50 -12.94 -4.69
N TRP A 382 -2.33 -13.95 -5.00
CA TRP A 382 -3.02 -14.04 -6.29
C TRP A 382 -3.96 -12.86 -6.54
N ASP A 383 -4.83 -12.54 -5.58
CA ASP A 383 -5.79 -11.44 -5.65
C ASP A 383 -5.09 -10.09 -5.87
N PHE A 384 -3.99 -9.86 -5.13
CA PHE A 384 -3.19 -8.67 -5.30
C PHE A 384 -2.59 -8.57 -6.71
N ARG A 385 -2.16 -9.69 -7.31
CA ARG A 385 -1.67 -9.73 -8.70
C ARG A 385 -2.78 -9.44 -9.72
N GLU A 386 -3.96 -10.06 -9.55
CA GLU A 386 -5.13 -9.79 -10.41
C GLU A 386 -5.44 -8.29 -10.48
N ARG A 387 -5.31 -7.59 -9.35
CA ARG A 387 -5.53 -6.14 -9.27
C ARG A 387 -4.36 -5.34 -9.80
N ALA A 388 -3.15 -5.62 -9.33
CA ALA A 388 -1.99 -4.81 -9.61
C ALA A 388 -1.47 -4.96 -11.05
N GLN A 389 -1.51 -6.18 -11.59
CA GLN A 389 -0.95 -6.50 -12.91
C GLN A 389 -2.01 -6.54 -14.01
N PHE A 390 -3.18 -7.10 -13.70
CA PHE A 390 -4.23 -7.31 -14.70
C PHE A 390 -5.36 -6.28 -14.64
N ARG A 391 -5.35 -5.36 -13.64
CA ARG A 391 -6.39 -4.35 -13.40
C ARG A 391 -7.80 -4.93 -13.31
N ARG A 392 -7.90 -6.19 -12.89
CA ARG A 392 -9.16 -6.86 -12.59
C ARG A 392 -9.59 -6.51 -11.16
N GLN A 393 -10.83 -6.78 -10.80
CA GLN A 393 -11.30 -6.57 -9.42
C GLN A 393 -10.80 -7.66 -8.45
N GLY A 394 -10.28 -8.78 -8.96
CA GLY A 394 -9.75 -9.87 -8.14
C GLY A 394 -10.81 -10.49 -7.24
N ALA A 395 -10.49 -10.66 -5.96
CA ALA A 395 -11.37 -11.19 -4.95
C ALA A 395 -12.58 -10.29 -4.66
N TRP A 396 -12.52 -8.99 -4.95
CA TRP A 396 -13.66 -8.08 -4.69
C TRP A 396 -14.89 -8.45 -5.50
N ASP A 397 -14.74 -8.99 -6.71
CA ASP A 397 -15.86 -9.49 -7.50
C ASP A 397 -16.52 -10.70 -6.85
N ALA A 398 -15.78 -11.54 -6.14
CA ALA A 398 -16.35 -12.70 -5.45
C ALA A 398 -16.83 -12.37 -4.03
N LEU A 399 -16.23 -11.36 -3.39
CA LEU A 399 -16.53 -10.97 -2.01
C LEU A 399 -17.70 -9.98 -1.91
N LEU A 400 -17.95 -9.16 -2.93
CA LEU A 400 -19.00 -8.13 -2.90
C LEU A 400 -20.19 -8.41 -3.84
N ASN A 401 -20.09 -9.42 -4.71
CA ASN A 401 -21.24 -10.02 -5.39
C ASN A 401 -21.68 -11.23 -4.60
#